data_AF-A0A396NNK8-F1
#
_entry.id   AF-A0A396NNK8-F1
#
_cell.length_a   1.000
_cell.length_b   1.000
_cell.length_c   1.000
_cell.angle_alpha   90.00
_cell.angle_beta   90.00
_cell.angle_gamma   90.00
#
_symmetry.space_group_name_H-M   'P 1'
#
loop_
_entity.id
_entity.type
_entity.pdbx_description
1 polymer ?
#
loop_
_entity_poly.entity_id
_entity_poly.type
_entity_poly.pdbx_seq_one_letter_code
_entity_poly.pdbx_strand_id
1 'polypeptide(L)'
;MKKQMCMFLVFVFLLVGCGGQNDKADNDMKPDLEANLLYENTISPNEKYVENEADLVYYTVKVYQETGGLLVTSHSNSAFSKDMQYEIETDAEITKEDVSVQWQTLSGETTDSQKNQFGLAVVTVSAEGAVIDQRVISFVGGAVERIADAVNPQ
;
A
#
# COMPACT_ATOMS: atom_id res chain seq x y z
N MET A 1 -11.71 -23.00 -72.87
CA MET A 1 -10.71 -21.91 -72.72
C MET A 1 -11.34 -20.60 -73.18
N LYS A 2 -11.75 -19.73 -72.24
CA LYS A 2 -12.21 -18.35 -72.49
C LYS A 2 -12.17 -17.56 -71.16
N LYS A 3 -11.16 -16.68 -71.09
CA LYS A 3 -11.03 -15.35 -70.47
C LYS A 3 -11.84 -14.98 -69.21
N GLN A 4 -11.08 -14.51 -68.21
CA GLN A 4 -11.46 -13.57 -67.15
C GLN A 4 -12.38 -12.43 -67.63
N MET A 5 -13.31 -12.00 -66.78
CA MET A 5 -13.38 -10.62 -66.26
C MET A 5 -14.37 -10.48 -65.09
N CYS A 6 -13.89 -9.83 -64.02
CA CYS A 6 -14.51 -9.08 -62.93
C CYS A 6 -15.95 -9.34 -62.45
N MET A 7 -16.11 -9.49 -61.13
CA MET A 7 -17.02 -8.63 -60.37
C MET A 7 -16.49 -8.41 -58.94
N PHE A 8 -16.51 -7.15 -58.54
CA PHE A 8 -16.05 -6.58 -57.27
C PHE A 8 -16.72 -7.23 -56.06
N LEU A 9 -15.94 -7.48 -55.00
CA LEU A 9 -16.46 -7.47 -53.64
C LEU A 9 -15.52 -6.63 -52.77
N VAL A 10 -15.98 -5.41 -52.45
CA VAL A 10 -15.38 -4.53 -51.45
C VAL A 10 -15.79 -5.07 -50.09
N PHE A 11 -14.83 -5.49 -49.27
CA PHE A 11 -15.03 -5.66 -47.83
C PHE A 11 -13.99 -4.86 -47.09
N VAL A 12 -14.45 -3.77 -46.48
CA VAL A 12 -13.70 -2.88 -45.61
C VAL A 12 -13.43 -3.64 -44.32
N PHE A 13 -12.18 -4.08 -44.11
CA PHE A 13 -11.69 -4.48 -42.79
C PHE A 13 -10.97 -3.28 -42.16
N LEU A 14 -11.76 -2.41 -41.53
CA LEU A 14 -11.29 -1.62 -40.42
C LEU A 14 -11.56 -2.47 -39.18
N LEU A 15 -10.49 -2.83 -38.46
CA LEU A 15 -10.37 -2.82 -37.01
C LEU A 15 -8.97 -3.34 -36.67
N VAL A 16 -8.05 -2.39 -36.56
CA VAL A 16 -6.79 -2.55 -35.82
C VAL A 16 -7.18 -2.81 -34.37
N GLY A 17 -7.17 -4.07 -33.96
CA GLY A 17 -7.21 -4.47 -32.57
C GLY A 17 -5.80 -4.89 -32.16
N CYS A 18 -4.96 -3.92 -31.78
CA CYS A 18 -3.77 -4.23 -30.98
C CYS A 18 -4.26 -4.85 -29.68
N GLY A 19 -4.12 -6.17 -29.55
CA GLY A 19 -4.21 -6.85 -28.27
C GLY A 19 -3.05 -6.38 -27.41
N GLY A 20 -3.29 -5.35 -26.61
CA GLY A 20 -2.41 -4.96 -25.51
C GLY A 20 -2.33 -6.13 -24.55
N GLN A 21 -1.19 -6.81 -24.55
CA GLN A 21 -0.76 -7.58 -23.39
C GLN A 21 -0.56 -6.54 -22.30
N ASN A 22 -1.44 -6.55 -21.29
CA ASN A 22 -1.23 -5.75 -20.11
C ASN A 22 -0.02 -6.36 -19.41
N ASP A 23 1.11 -5.72 -19.67
CA ASP A 23 2.37 -5.99 -19.01
C ASP A 23 2.21 -5.90 -17.50
N LYS A 24 3.10 -6.64 -16.83
CA LYS A 24 3.29 -6.74 -15.39
C LYS A 24 3.05 -5.39 -14.71
N ALA A 25 2.38 -5.43 -13.56
CA ALA A 25 2.37 -4.33 -12.62
C ALA A 25 3.83 -3.92 -12.34
N ASP A 26 4.25 -2.83 -12.98
CA ASP A 26 5.51 -2.18 -12.71
C ASP A 26 5.34 -1.55 -11.32
N ASN A 27 6.08 -2.04 -10.34
CA ASN A 27 6.35 -1.26 -9.13
C ASN A 27 7.33 -0.18 -9.55
N ASP A 28 6.86 0.79 -10.35
CA ASP A 28 7.61 1.99 -10.69
C ASP A 28 7.58 2.93 -9.49
N MET A 29 8.17 2.47 -8.39
CA MET A 29 8.43 3.31 -7.25
C MET A 29 9.58 4.24 -7.66
N LYS A 30 9.24 5.51 -7.81
CA LYS A 30 10.14 6.57 -8.25
C LYS A 30 11.41 6.55 -7.36
N PRO A 31 12.64 6.46 -7.92
CA PRO A 31 13.87 6.26 -7.13
C PRO A 31 14.22 7.40 -6.17
N ASP A 32 13.56 8.56 -6.28
CA ASP A 32 13.66 9.66 -5.32
C ASP A 32 12.80 9.46 -4.07
N LEU A 33 11.74 8.66 -4.13
CA LEU A 33 10.88 8.41 -2.97
C LEU A 33 11.63 7.59 -1.91
N GLU A 34 12.40 6.57 -2.31
CA GLU A 34 13.23 5.78 -1.38
C GLU A 34 14.35 6.61 -0.73
N ALA A 35 14.80 7.71 -1.36
CA ALA A 35 15.76 8.62 -0.73
C ALA A 35 15.14 9.41 0.45
N ASN A 36 13.81 9.53 0.48
CA ASN A 36 13.05 10.25 1.49
C ASN A 36 12.42 9.33 2.54
N LEU A 37 12.81 8.05 2.60
CA LEU A 37 12.28 7.11 3.59
C LEU A 37 12.66 7.55 5.01
N LEU A 38 11.64 7.89 5.81
CA LEU A 38 11.78 8.33 7.19
C LEU A 38 11.67 7.15 8.16
N TYR A 39 10.71 6.27 7.92
CA TYR A 39 10.40 5.15 8.81
C TYR A 39 9.93 3.93 8.00
N GLU A 40 10.34 2.74 8.45
CA GLU A 40 9.85 1.47 7.94
C GLU A 40 9.62 0.50 9.10
N ASN A 41 8.50 -0.21 9.06
CA ASN A 41 8.26 -1.35 9.94
C ASN A 41 7.58 -2.48 9.17
N THR A 42 8.18 -3.66 9.25
CA THR A 42 7.71 -4.88 8.59
C THR A 42 7.54 -5.99 9.61
N ILE A 43 6.42 -6.71 9.52
CA ILE A 43 6.17 -7.94 10.29
C ILE A 43 5.75 -9.07 9.36
N SER A 44 5.87 -10.30 9.86
CA SER A 44 5.14 -11.44 9.32
C SER A 44 4.09 -11.89 10.33
N PRO A 45 2.78 -11.71 10.06
CA PRO A 45 1.72 -12.07 11.00
C PRO A 45 1.61 -13.58 11.23
N ASN A 46 2.19 -14.39 10.33
CA ASN A 46 2.08 -15.83 10.35
C ASN A 46 3.41 -16.57 10.61
N GLU A 47 4.52 -15.87 10.83
CA GLU A 47 5.87 -16.47 11.02
C GLU A 47 5.90 -17.60 12.04
N LYS A 48 5.19 -17.43 13.17
CA LYS A 48 5.14 -18.42 14.25
C LYS A 48 4.32 -19.67 13.92
N TYR A 49 3.55 -19.65 12.82
CA TYR A 49 2.48 -20.60 12.54
C TYR A 49 2.64 -21.33 11.20
N VAL A 50 3.65 -20.96 10.41
CA VAL A 50 3.98 -21.64 9.15
C VAL A 50 5.38 -22.22 9.23
N GLU A 51 5.57 -23.39 8.64
CA GLU A 51 6.89 -24.06 8.61
C GLU A 51 7.65 -23.75 7.31
N ASN A 52 6.94 -23.42 6.23
CA ASN A 52 7.51 -23.16 4.93
C ASN A 52 7.65 -21.65 4.71
N GLU A 53 8.87 -21.19 4.41
CA GLU A 53 9.16 -19.78 4.12
C GLU A 53 8.34 -19.24 2.94
N ALA A 54 7.97 -20.09 1.97
CA ALA A 54 7.13 -19.68 0.85
C ALA A 54 5.70 -19.30 1.24
N ASP A 55 5.25 -19.71 2.43
CA ASP A 55 3.92 -19.41 2.97
C ASP A 55 3.93 -18.16 3.88
N LEU A 56 5.10 -17.54 4.09
CA LEU A 56 5.20 -16.33 4.90
C LEU A 56 4.50 -15.16 4.22
N VAL A 57 3.62 -14.53 4.99
CA VAL A 57 3.02 -13.24 4.63
C VAL A 57 3.84 -12.14 5.28
N TYR A 58 4.01 -11.02 4.60
CA TYR A 58 4.62 -9.82 5.12
C TYR A 58 3.65 -8.65 5.01
N TYR A 59 3.62 -7.84 6.07
CA TYR A 59 2.98 -6.54 6.13
C TYR A 59 4.04 -5.50 6.39
N THR A 60 4.10 -4.50 5.52
CA THR A 60 5.06 -3.40 5.60
C THR A 60 4.31 -2.09 5.66
N VAL A 61 4.70 -1.23 6.59
CA VAL A 61 4.34 0.19 6.60
C VAL A 61 5.60 1.00 6.39
N LYS A 62 5.57 1.93 5.44
CA LYS A 62 6.63 2.91 5.21
C LYS A 62 6.08 4.33 5.33
N VAL A 63 6.89 5.23 5.85
CA VAL A 63 6.59 6.65 5.92
C VAL A 63 7.72 7.39 5.24
N TYR A 64 7.37 8.21 4.26
CA TYR A 64 8.29 9.02 3.48
C TYR A 64 8.06 10.49 3.79
N GLN A 65 9.14 11.25 3.80
CA GLN A 65 9.09 12.70 3.91
C GLN A 65 8.81 13.30 2.53
N GLU A 66 7.77 14.13 2.44
CA GLU A 66 7.36 14.77 1.19
C GLU A 66 7.29 16.29 1.37
N THR A 67 7.24 17.02 0.25
CA THR A 67 7.05 18.47 0.33
C THR A 67 5.66 18.76 0.90
N GLY A 68 5.59 19.41 2.08
CA GLY A 68 4.33 19.76 2.75
C GLY A 68 3.77 18.67 3.69
N GLY A 69 4.53 17.61 3.96
CA GLY A 69 4.14 16.63 4.96
C GLY A 69 4.76 15.25 4.78
N LEU A 70 3.96 14.21 4.95
CA LEU A 70 4.38 12.81 4.88
C LEU A 70 3.50 12.01 3.93
N LEU A 71 4.09 11.02 3.27
CA LEU A 71 3.38 9.96 2.58
C LEU A 71 3.52 8.66 3.38
N VAL A 72 2.41 8.10 3.83
CA VAL A 72 2.38 6.77 4.45
C VAL A 72 1.94 5.76 3.39
N THR A 73 2.68 4.68 3.23
CA THR A 73 2.32 3.55 2.36
C THR A 73 2.26 2.26 3.17
N SER A 74 1.41 1.34 2.71
CA SER A 74 1.34 -0.02 3.22
C SER A 74 1.35 -1.02 2.09
N HIS A 75 2.14 -2.07 2.24
CA HIS A 75 2.29 -3.14 1.26
C HIS A 75 2.21 -4.52 1.89
N SER A 76 1.72 -5.49 1.12
CA SER A 76 1.76 -6.90 1.50
C SER A 76 1.95 -7.82 0.31
N ASN A 77 2.68 -8.91 0.51
CA ASN A 77 2.82 -9.98 -0.48
C ASN A 77 1.59 -10.91 -0.54
N SER A 78 0.57 -10.70 0.30
CA SER A 78 -0.66 -11.50 0.30
C SER A 78 -1.61 -11.06 -0.82
N ALA A 79 -2.15 -12.02 -1.57
CA ALA A 79 -3.17 -11.77 -2.60
C ALA A 79 -4.50 -11.23 -2.04
N PHE A 80 -4.71 -11.31 -0.73
CA PHE A 80 -5.90 -10.78 -0.05
C PHE A 80 -5.76 -9.33 0.38
N SER A 81 -4.54 -8.80 0.35
CA SER A 81 -4.23 -7.43 0.73
C SER A 81 -4.26 -6.52 -0.50
N LYS A 82 -4.52 -5.24 -0.29
CA LYS A 82 -4.32 -4.19 -1.28
C LYS A 82 -3.33 -3.19 -0.74
N ASP A 83 -2.43 -2.75 -1.60
CA ASP A 83 -1.54 -1.63 -1.27
C ASP A 83 -2.37 -0.38 -1.02
N MET A 84 -1.94 0.39 -0.03
CA MET A 84 -2.63 1.62 0.36
C MET A 84 -1.61 2.73 0.55
N GLN A 85 -2.06 3.95 0.34
CA GLN A 85 -1.30 5.14 0.63
C GLN A 85 -2.22 6.25 1.15
N TYR A 86 -1.69 7.10 2.00
CA TYR A 86 -2.34 8.35 2.40
C TYR A 86 -1.32 9.40 2.79
N GLU A 87 -1.72 10.65 2.65
CA GLU A 87 -0.90 11.81 2.99
C GLU A 87 -1.29 12.35 4.37
N ILE A 88 -0.28 12.92 5.04
CA ILE A 88 -0.41 13.68 6.28
C ILE A 88 0.18 15.06 6.01
N GLU A 89 -0.67 16.08 5.93
CA GLU A 89 -0.23 17.47 5.78
C GLU A 89 0.33 17.98 7.11
N THR A 90 1.55 18.53 7.09
CA THR A 90 2.16 19.18 8.24
C THR A 90 3.35 20.04 7.81
N ASP A 91 3.53 21.19 8.46
CA ASP A 91 4.72 22.04 8.32
C ASP A 91 5.78 21.72 9.38
N ALA A 92 5.48 20.85 10.35
CA ALA A 92 6.41 20.46 11.40
C ALA A 92 7.52 19.56 10.85
N GLU A 93 8.74 19.73 11.38
CA GLU A 93 9.83 18.80 11.12
C GLU A 93 9.57 17.50 11.90
N ILE A 94 9.39 16.39 11.16
CA ILE A 94 9.13 15.06 11.73
C ILE A 94 10.40 14.22 11.60
N THR A 95 10.81 13.59 12.70
CA THR A 95 11.90 12.61 12.71
C THR A 95 11.36 11.17 12.81
N LYS A 96 12.26 10.20 12.72
CA LYS A 96 11.90 8.78 12.84
C LYS A 96 11.27 8.47 14.20
N GLU A 97 11.71 9.14 15.26
CA GLU A 97 11.25 8.95 16.64
C GLU A 97 9.81 9.42 16.85
N ASP A 98 9.32 10.30 15.99
CA ASP A 98 7.95 10.83 16.02
C ASP A 98 6.92 9.88 15.38
N VAL A 99 7.39 8.84 14.69
CA VAL A 99 6.56 7.84 14.01
C VAL A 99 6.56 6.53 14.79
N SER A 100 5.37 5.99 15.05
CA SER A 100 5.23 4.65 15.63
C SER A 100 4.17 3.82 14.90
N VAL A 101 4.45 2.52 14.82
CA VAL A 101 3.52 1.51 14.30
C VAL A 101 3.27 0.48 15.40
N GLN A 102 2.02 0.35 15.81
CA GLN A 102 1.56 -0.69 16.72
C GLN A 102 0.69 -1.69 15.98
N TRP A 103 1.15 -2.94 15.90
CA TRP A 103 0.39 -4.02 15.27
C TRP A 103 -0.70 -4.53 16.19
N GLN A 104 -1.86 -4.79 15.60
CA GLN A 104 -3.02 -5.30 16.31
C GLN A 104 -3.72 -6.41 15.53
N THR A 105 -4.38 -7.30 16.26
CA THR A 105 -5.34 -8.24 15.68
C THR A 105 -6.57 -7.47 15.17
N LEU A 106 -7.44 -8.12 14.39
CA LEU A 106 -8.69 -7.47 13.95
C LEU A 106 -9.63 -7.09 15.12
N SER A 107 -9.38 -7.65 16.31
CA SER A 107 -10.11 -7.31 17.55
C SER A 107 -9.43 -6.20 18.36
N GLY A 108 -8.30 -5.65 17.89
CA GLY A 108 -7.57 -4.57 18.56
C GLY A 108 -6.54 -5.03 19.60
N GLU A 109 -6.26 -6.34 19.70
CA GLU A 109 -5.30 -6.87 20.67
C GLU A 109 -3.86 -6.69 20.19
N THR A 110 -2.94 -6.35 21.10
CA THR A 110 -1.50 -6.19 20.81
C THR A 110 -0.69 -7.48 20.87
N THR A 111 -1.36 -8.61 21.06
CA THR A 111 -0.77 -9.94 21.10
C THR A 111 -1.49 -10.85 20.11
N ASP A 112 -0.73 -11.56 19.28
CA ASP A 112 -1.26 -12.46 18.28
C ASP A 112 -1.40 -13.90 18.79
N SER A 113 -2.21 -14.68 18.09
CA SER A 113 -2.28 -16.14 18.22
C SER A 113 -2.54 -16.78 16.86
N GLN A 114 -2.39 -18.09 16.74
CA GLN A 114 -2.66 -18.79 15.48
C GLN A 114 -4.08 -18.54 14.94
N LYS A 115 -5.06 -18.35 15.83
CA LYS A 115 -6.46 -18.08 15.47
C LYS A 115 -6.79 -16.60 15.37
N ASN A 116 -5.91 -15.73 15.87
CA ASN A 116 -6.10 -14.29 15.89
C ASN A 116 -4.76 -13.61 15.59
N GLN A 117 -4.35 -13.68 14.33
CA GLN A 117 -3.09 -13.07 13.86
C GLN A 117 -3.26 -11.56 13.74
N PHE A 118 -2.14 -10.85 13.69
CA PHE A 118 -2.16 -9.43 13.37
C PHE A 118 -2.75 -9.20 11.98
N GLY A 119 -3.55 -8.15 11.86
CA GLY A 119 -4.18 -7.74 10.59
C GLY A 119 -4.34 -6.24 10.46
N LEU A 120 -4.02 -5.49 11.52
CA LEU A 120 -4.12 -4.04 11.59
C LEU A 120 -2.77 -3.43 11.97
N ALA A 121 -2.46 -2.27 11.41
CA ALA A 121 -1.39 -1.39 11.87
C ALA A 121 -1.99 -0.07 12.36
N VAL A 122 -1.74 0.29 13.62
CA VAL A 122 -2.03 1.63 14.12
C VAL A 122 -0.79 2.48 13.91
N VAL A 123 -0.85 3.40 12.95
CA VAL A 123 0.21 4.35 12.64
C VAL A 123 -0.07 5.64 13.40
N THR A 124 0.89 6.10 14.19
CA THR A 124 0.81 7.35 14.95
C THR A 124 1.97 8.24 14.57
N VAL A 125 1.68 9.49 14.21
CA VAL A 125 2.66 10.55 13.97
C VAL A 125 2.45 11.65 14.99
N SER A 126 3.55 12.03 15.64
CA SER A 126 3.56 13.12 16.62
C SER A 126 4.40 14.30 16.12
N ALA A 127 4.15 15.49 16.65
CA ALA A 127 5.02 16.65 16.51
C ALA A 127 5.01 17.41 17.83
N GLU A 128 6.18 17.85 18.29
CA GLU A 128 6.34 18.62 19.53
C GLU A 128 5.70 17.94 20.76
N GLY A 129 5.69 16.60 20.79
CA GLY A 129 5.12 15.81 21.88
C GLY A 129 3.59 15.63 21.84
N ALA A 130 2.91 16.10 20.79
CA ALA A 130 1.48 15.90 20.57
C ALA A 130 1.21 15.02 19.35
N VAL A 131 0.18 14.16 19.41
CA VAL A 131 -0.25 13.36 18.26
C VAL A 131 -0.94 14.27 17.24
N ILE A 132 -0.46 14.25 16.00
CA ILE A 132 -1.00 15.05 14.89
C ILE A 132 -1.78 14.21 13.87
N ASP A 133 -1.47 12.92 13.74
CA ASP A 133 -2.24 11.98 12.92
C ASP A 133 -2.18 10.59 13.54
N GLN A 134 -3.33 9.92 13.58
CA GLN A 134 -3.41 8.52 13.97
C GLN A 134 -4.42 7.80 13.09
N ARG A 135 -3.98 6.76 12.38
CA ARG A 135 -4.82 5.94 11.51
C ARG A 135 -4.57 4.45 11.70
N VAL A 136 -5.62 3.68 11.47
CA VAL A 136 -5.60 2.23 11.41
C VAL A 136 -5.58 1.80 9.95
N ILE A 137 -4.56 1.04 9.56
CA ILE A 137 -4.46 0.39 8.26
C ILE A 137 -4.87 -1.06 8.41
N SER A 138 -5.86 -1.51 7.63
CA SER A 138 -6.32 -2.91 7.59
C SER A 138 -5.72 -3.65 6.41
N PHE A 139 -4.89 -4.64 6.69
CA PHE A 139 -4.29 -5.52 5.68
C PHE A 139 -5.23 -6.64 5.21
N VAL A 140 -6.31 -6.91 5.96
CA VAL A 140 -7.29 -7.97 5.62
C VAL A 140 -8.52 -7.41 4.89
N GLY A 141 -8.83 -6.12 5.09
CA GLY A 141 -9.98 -5.44 4.48
C GLY A 141 -9.64 -4.39 3.42
N GLY A 142 -8.37 -3.95 3.34
CA GLY A 142 -7.95 -2.88 2.44
C GLY A 142 -8.60 -1.53 2.77
N ALA A 143 -8.72 -1.20 4.06
CA ALA A 143 -9.31 0.03 4.56
C ALA A 143 -8.31 0.81 5.42
N VAL A 144 -8.33 2.14 5.30
CA VAL A 144 -7.63 3.07 6.21
C VAL A 144 -8.70 3.85 6.94
N GLU A 145 -8.67 3.80 8.27
CA GLU A 145 -9.59 4.53 9.13
C GLU A 145 -8.82 5.49 10.01
N ARG A 146 -9.24 6.76 10.04
CA ARG A 146 -8.63 7.78 10.91
C ARG A 146 -9.30 7.75 12.27
N ILE A 147 -8.51 7.68 13.34
CA ILE A 147 -9.00 7.50 14.71
C ILE A 147 -8.69 8.68 15.64
N ALA A 148 -7.80 9.60 15.24
CA ALA A 148 -7.63 10.89 15.89
C ALA A 148 -7.25 11.98 14.87
N ASP A 149 -7.77 13.20 15.08
CA ASP A 149 -7.35 14.40 14.36
C ASP A 149 -6.25 15.13 15.12
N ALA A 150 -5.39 15.85 14.37
CA ALA A 150 -4.49 16.84 14.95
C ALA A 150 -5.27 17.76 15.89
N VAL A 151 -4.91 17.74 17.16
CA VAL A 151 -5.43 18.72 18.11
C VAL A 151 -4.71 20.02 17.77
N ASN A 152 -5.32 20.85 16.92
CA ASN A 152 -4.77 22.14 16.52
C ASN A 152 -4.37 22.91 17.79
N PRO A 153 -3.08 23.14 18.08
CA PRO A 153 -2.69 24.01 19.17
C PRO A 153 -3.12 25.42 18.77
N GLN A 154 -4.14 25.94 19.47
CA GLN A 154 -4.56 27.34 19.39
C GLN A 154 -3.44 28.28 19.86
#